data_AF-V5HZH8-F1
#
_entry.id   AF-V5HZH8-F1
#
_cell.length_a   1.000
_cell.length_b   1.000
_cell.length_c   1.000
_cell.angle_alpha   90.00
_cell.angle_beta   90.00
_cell.angle_gamma   90.00
#
_symmetry.space_group_name_H-M   'P 1'
#
loop_
_entity.id
_entity.type
_entity.pdbx_description
1 polymer ?
#
loop_
_entity_poly.entity_id
_entity_poly.type
_entity_poly.pdbx_seq_one_letter_code
_entity_poly.pdbx_strand_id
1 'polypeptide(L)' 'FSLLFNLPFILLLIVIIHIIIIHEKGSRNPLGLNLNIDKIPFHPYFTSKRYSWIFNNFIFIFYCRFNYTLHFK' A
#
# COMPACT_ATOMS: atom_id res chain seq x y z
N PHE A 1 14.26 -25.49 1.71
CA PHE A 1 15.03 -24.28 1.37
C PHE A 1 14.71 -23.79 -0.05
N SER A 2 14.78 -24.64 -1.08
CA SER A 2 14.51 -24.25 -2.49
C SER A 2 13.11 -23.66 -2.74
N LEU A 3 12.06 -24.18 -2.09
CA LEU A 3 10.70 -23.62 -2.20
C LEU A 3 10.57 -22.23 -1.58
N LEU A 4 11.18 -22.00 -0.41
CA LEU A 4 11.17 -20.70 0.27
C LEU A 4 11.93 -19.64 -0.53
N PHE A 5 13.01 -20.04 -1.22
CA PHE A 5 13.74 -19.17 -2.13
C PHE A 5 12.90 -18.80 -3.38
N ASN A 6 12.09 -19.72 -3.90
CA ASN A 6 11.26 -19.49 -5.09
C ASN A 6 9.92 -18.78 -4.80
N LEU A 7 9.40 -18.90 -3.58
CA LEU A 7 8.16 -18.27 -3.09
C LEU A 7 8.04 -16.76 -3.39
N PRO A 8 9.05 -15.90 -3.14
CA PRO A 8 8.95 -14.47 -3.46
C PRO A 8 8.79 -14.20 -4.96
N PHE A 9 9.36 -15.02 -5.83
CA PHE A 9 9.24 -14.86 -7.28
C PHE A 9 7.85 -15.22 -7.80
N ILE A 10 7.26 -16.29 -7.26
CA ILE A 10 5.88 -16.69 -7.58
C ILE A 10 4.90 -15.61 -7.11
N LEU A 11 5.10 -15.08 -5.90
CA LEU A 11 4.30 -13.97 -5.37
C LEU A 11 4.43 -12.71 -6.23
N LEU A 12 5.64 -12.37 -6.68
CA LEU A 12 5.86 -11.23 -7.56
C LEU A 12 5.11 -11.39 -8.88
N LEU A 13 5.11 -12.58 -9.48
CA LEU A 13 4.33 -12.87 -10.68
C LEU A 13 2.82 -12.64 -10.45
N ILE A 14 2.28 -13.14 -9.33
CA ILE A 14 0.88 -12.96 -8.97
C ILE A 14 0.55 -11.47 -8.76
N VAL A 15 1.44 -10.71 -8.12
CA VAL A 15 1.28 -9.26 -7.91
C VAL A 15 1.23 -8.51 -9.24
N ILE A 16 2.10 -8.84 -10.21
CA ILE A 16 2.08 -8.21 -11.54
C ILE A 16 0.75 -8.48 -12.25
N ILE A 17 0.31 -9.75 -12.27
CA ILE A 17 -0.99 -10.12 -12.87
C ILE A 17 -2.13 -9.36 -12.20
N HIS A 18 -2.12 -9.27 -10.87
CA HIS A 18 -3.11 -8.53 -10.10
C HIS A 18 -3.13 -7.03 -10.45
N ILE A 19 -1.96 -6.40 -10.58
CA ILE A 19 -1.84 -4.98 -10.96
C ILE A 19 -2.44 -4.74 -12.35
N ILE A 20 -2.17 -5.62 -13.33
CA ILE A 20 -2.72 -5.50 -14.68
C ILE A 20 -4.24 -5.56 -14.65
N ILE A 21 -4.83 -6.49 -13.89
CA ILE A 21 -6.29 -6.61 -13.78
C ILE A 21 -6.94 -5.34 -13.19
N ILE A 22 -6.30 -4.72 -12.20
CA ILE A 22 -6.78 -3.47 -11.60
C ILE A 22 -6.57 -2.28 -12.54
N HIS A 23 -5.51 -2.28 -13.34
CA HIS A 23 -5.27 -1.24 -14.33
C HIS A 23 -6.38 -1.21 -15.39
N GLU A 24 -6.78 -2.37 -15.90
CA GLU A 24 -7.85 -2.48 -16.90
C GLU A 24 -9.25 -2.12 -16.34
N LYS A 25 -9.56 -2.55 -15.11
CA LYS A 25 -10.87 -2.28 -14.48
C LYS A 25 -10.96 -0.91 -13.80
N GLY A 26 -9.83 -0.28 -13.51
CA GLY A 26 -9.73 0.88 -12.64
C GLY A 26 -9.92 0.56 -11.16
N SER A 27 -9.53 1.48 -10.27
CA SER A 27 -9.78 1.36 -8.84
C SER A 27 -11.27 1.60 -8.52
N ARG A 28 -11.76 1.03 -7.41
CA ARG A 28 -13.11 1.29 -6.91
C ARG A 28 -13.09 2.43 -5.89
N ASN A 29 -14.13 3.25 -5.87
CA ASN A 29 -14.33 4.29 -4.86
C ASN A 29 -15.16 3.75 -3.69
N PRO A 30 -15.10 4.39 -2.50
CA PRO A 30 -15.85 3.96 -1.32
C PRO A 30 -17.37 4.03 -1.49
N LEU A 31 -17.88 4.80 -2.45
CA LEU A 31 -19.31 4.93 -2.74
C LEU A 31 -19.82 3.88 -3.74
N GLY A 32 -18.93 3.08 -4.34
CA GLY A 32 -19.28 2.10 -5.37
C GLY A 32 -19.82 2.68 -6.68
N LEU A 33 -19.80 4.01 -6.85
CA LEU A 33 -20.34 4.69 -8.03
C LEU A 33 -19.33 4.70 -9.19
N ASN A 34 -19.80 4.94 -10.41
CA ASN A 34 -18.93 5.02 -11.58
C ASN A 34 -18.00 6.26 -11.48
N LEU A 35 -16.69 6.02 -11.57
CA LEU A 35 -15.64 7.04 -11.44
C LEU A 35 -15.39 7.83 -12.72
N ASN A 36 -15.98 7.46 -13.85
CA ASN A 36 -15.69 8.10 -15.15
C ASN A 36 -15.95 9.61 -15.18
N ILE A 37 -16.78 10.13 -14.27
CA ILE A 37 -17.17 11.54 -14.21
C ILE A 37 -16.10 12.38 -13.46
N ASP A 38 -15.41 11.78 -12.48
CA ASP A 38 -14.50 12.47 -11.55
C ASP A 38 -13.11 11.81 -11.47
N LYS A 39 -12.47 11.57 -12.62
CA LYS A 39 -11.10 11.01 -12.64
C LYS A 39 -10.05 12.10 -12.38
N ILE A 40 -9.29 11.91 -11.30
CA ILE A 40 -8.18 12.77 -10.89
C ILE A 40 -6.86 12.11 -11.31
N PRO A 41 -5.84 12.86 -11.79
CA PRO A 41 -4.54 12.29 -12.15
C PRO A 41 -3.84 11.64 -10.94
N PHE A 42 -3.10 10.55 -11.20
CA PHE A 42 -2.43 9.77 -10.15
C PHE A 42 -1.38 10.58 -9.39
N HIS A 43 -0.50 11.25 -10.13
CA HIS A 43 0.43 12.24 -9.60
C HIS A 43 -0.19 13.63 -9.76
N PRO A 44 -0.17 14.52 -8.75
CA PRO A 44 0.54 14.42 -7.46
C PRO A 44 -0.27 13.80 -6.31
N TYR A 45 -1.58 13.59 -6.47
CA TYR A 45 -2.51 13.32 -5.37
C TYR A 45 -2.27 12.00 -4.67
N PHE A 46 -2.30 10.88 -5.40
CA PHE A 46 -2.15 9.55 -4.80
C PHE A 46 -0.70 9.28 -4.37
N THR A 47 0.26 9.87 -5.07
CA THR A 47 1.69 9.81 -4.70
C THR A 47 1.95 10.54 -3.38
N SER A 48 1.51 11.79 -3.23
CA SER A 48 1.67 12.56 -1.98
C SER A 48 0.92 11.91 -0.81
N LYS A 49 -0.31 11.44 -1.04
CA LYS A 49 -1.10 10.71 -0.04
C LYS A 49 -0.35 9.47 0.48
N ARG A 50 0.32 8.73 -0.41
CA ARG A 50 1.13 7.56 -0.03
C ARG A 50 2.31 7.95 0.85
N TYR A 51 3.05 9.01 0.52
CA TYR A 51 4.16 9.49 1.35
C TYR A 51 3.70 9.95 2.73
N SER A 52 2.60 10.70 2.80
CA SER A 52 2.02 11.12 4.08
C SER A 52 1.63 9.93 4.96
N TRP A 53 1.04 8.89 4.37
CA TRP A 53 0.68 7.67 5.10
C TRP A 53 1.90 6.91 5.60
N ILE A 54 2.94 6.73 4.76
CA ILE A 54 4.20 6.08 5.17
C ILE A 54 4.85 6.84 6.33
N PHE A 55 4.90 8.17 6.24
CA PHE A 55 5.47 9.02 7.27
C PHE A 55 4.75 8.88 8.61
N ASN A 56 3.40 8.89 8.60
CA ASN A 56 2.60 8.71 9.81
C ASN A 56 2.82 7.34 10.47
N ASN A 57 2.86 6.26 9.67
CA ASN A 57 3.13 4.92 10.19
C ASN A 57 4.53 4.80 10.81
N PHE A 58 5.53 5.46 10.22
CA PHE A 58 6.88 5.48 10.79
C PHE A 58 6.90 6.16 12.16
N ILE A 59 6.23 7.31 12.31
CA ILE A 59 6.10 8.02 13.60
C ILE A 59 5.38 7.15 14.62
N PHE A 60 4.30 6.46 14.22
CA PHE A 60 3.54 5.60 15.11
C PHE A 60 4.39 4.44 15.65
N ILE A 61 5.16 3.76 14.79
CA ILE A 61 6.06 2.67 15.21
C ILE A 61 7.12 3.18 16.19
N PHE A 62 7.68 4.36 15.93
CA PHE A 62 8.65 4.98 16.83
C PHE A 62 8.03 5.30 18.20
N TYR A 63 6.81 5.86 18.21
CA TYR A 63 6.07 6.13 19.44
C TYR A 63 5.79 4.85 20.23
N CYS A 64 5.32 3.78 19.58
CA CYS A 64 5.11 2.48 20.22
C CYS A 64 6.41 1.94 20.83
N ARG A 65 7.54 2.06 20.12
CA ARG A 65 8.84 1.60 20.61
C ARG A 65 9.32 2.39 21.83
N PHE A 66 9.10 3.70 21.84
CA PHE A 66 9.46 4.57 22.94
C PHE A 66 8.67 4.25 24.22
N ASN A 67 7.35 4.09 24.11
CA ASN A 67 6.50 3.70 25.25
C ASN A 67 6.86 2.31 25.78
N TYR A 68 7.16 1.34 24.90
CA TYR A 68 7.60 0.02 25.35
C TYR A 68 8.92 0.11 26.12
N THR A 69 9.86 0.94 25.69
CA THR A 69 11.14 1.14 26.39
C THR A 69 10.98 1.79 27.77
N LEU A 70 9.99 2.68 27.93
CA LEU A 70 9.68 3.31 29.22
C LEU A 70 8.96 2.39 30.21
N HIS A 71 8.20 1.40 29.73
CA HIS A 71 7.46 0.47 30.60
C HIS A 71 8.36 -0.65 31.15
N PHE A 72 9.48 -0.95 30.49
CA PHE A 72 10.44 -1.98 30.90
C PHE A 72 11.77 -1.39 31.41
N LYS A 73 11.82 -0.07 31.60
CA LYS A 73 12.77 0.63 32.46
C LYS A 73 12.04 1.05 33.72
#